data_AF-A0A1Z8MAS1-F1
#
_entry.id   AF-A0A1Z8MAS1-F1
#
_cell.length_a   1.000
_cell.length_b   1.000
_cell.length_c   1.000
_cell.angle_alpha   90.00
_cell.angle_beta   90.00
_cell.angle_gamma   90.00
#
_symmetry.space_group_name_H-M   'P 1'
#
loop_
_entity.id
_entity.type
_entity.pdbx_description
1 polymer ?
#
loop_
_entity_poly.entity_id
_entity_poly.type
_entity_poly.pdbx_seq_one_letter_code
_entity_poly.pdbx_strand_id
1 'polypeptide(L)'
;MLRGDFPLSKRTKVGLTSSQRLHFDIYGFVILRQVLTSNEIKELYQSLQLAKSMIEKGSKLPPIYTHRIGKHHILMGNLVQYHRSLLEYAVHPKLIPLVEDIVGGEVRLEETEAIINRRDPENNLPKVNSHRYQPIAFHRGTKHGWGTYIEQDKFHCVFVKTLAYLTDVGRDDGGTTLIPGSHRLTWSEKDVVEAALADENLLYQVEARAGDILLFAESLIHSTTAIRSENERTILVAGYTPTMFQPWPGNEVDPEFIASLPPEIQPIISGSSSWHWQRNY
;
A
#
# COMPACT_ATOMS: atom_id res chain seq x y z
N MET A 1 -14.58 -19.21 8.33
CA MET A 1 -14.91 -20.25 7.32
C MET A 1 -14.47 -19.71 5.95
N LEU A 2 -13.17 -19.75 5.66
CA LEU A 2 -12.55 -19.21 4.43
C LEU A 2 -12.07 -20.37 3.53
N ARG A 3 -12.92 -21.37 3.27
CA ARG A 3 -12.57 -22.51 2.40
C ARG A 3 -13.09 -22.25 0.98
N GLY A 4 -12.21 -22.41 0.00
CA GLY A 4 -12.49 -22.33 -1.43
C GLY A 4 -11.21 -22.21 -2.24
N ASP A 5 -11.26 -22.53 -3.52
CA ASP A 5 -10.10 -22.43 -4.42
C ASP A 5 -9.63 -20.96 -4.52
N PHE A 6 -8.35 -20.72 -4.20
CA PHE A 6 -7.70 -19.44 -4.47
C PHE A 6 -7.10 -19.47 -5.88
N PRO A 7 -7.28 -18.42 -6.71
CA PRO A 7 -6.80 -18.38 -8.08
C PRO A 7 -5.28 -18.15 -8.20
N LEU A 8 -4.48 -18.75 -7.32
CA LEU A 8 -3.01 -18.73 -7.36
C LEU A 8 -2.39 -20.01 -7.91
N SER A 9 -3.20 -21.04 -8.20
CA SER A 9 -2.76 -22.32 -8.77
C SER A 9 -2.10 -22.20 -10.16
N LYS A 10 -2.05 -21.00 -10.77
CA LYS A 10 -1.35 -20.70 -12.02
C LYS A 10 -0.59 -19.36 -11.94
N ARG A 11 0.48 -19.29 -11.14
CA ARG A 11 1.41 -18.14 -11.20
C ARG A 11 1.97 -18.01 -12.61
N THR A 12 1.56 -16.98 -13.33
CA THR A 12 2.31 -16.55 -14.51
C THR A 12 3.33 -15.54 -13.99
N LYS A 13 4.63 -15.82 -14.11
CA LYS A 13 5.70 -14.89 -13.70
C LYS A 13 5.77 -13.69 -14.65
N VAL A 14 4.70 -12.89 -14.70
CA VAL A 14 4.64 -11.67 -15.49
C VAL A 14 5.04 -10.52 -14.57
N GLY A 15 6.26 -10.03 -14.74
CA GLY A 15 6.75 -8.83 -14.07
C GLY A 15 6.17 -7.55 -14.69
N LEU A 16 6.69 -6.41 -14.25
CA LEU A 16 6.35 -5.12 -14.88
C LEU A 16 6.77 -5.14 -16.36
N THR A 17 5.96 -4.51 -17.22
CA THR A 17 6.41 -4.22 -18.60
C THR A 17 7.66 -3.34 -18.56
N SER A 18 8.49 -3.34 -19.60
CA SER A 18 9.72 -2.52 -19.63
C SER A 18 9.45 -1.04 -19.37
N SER A 19 8.35 -0.48 -19.87
CA SER A 19 7.97 0.92 -19.61
C SER A 19 7.57 1.15 -18.15
N GLN A 20 6.81 0.23 -17.56
CA GLN A 20 6.43 0.33 -16.15
C GLN A 20 7.66 0.16 -15.25
N ARG A 21 8.55 -0.76 -15.58
CA ARG A 21 9.80 -0.97 -14.85
C ARG A 21 10.70 0.27 -14.92
N LEU A 22 10.87 0.85 -16.11
CA LEU A 22 11.64 2.08 -16.25
C LEU A 22 11.00 3.23 -15.45
N HIS A 23 9.68 3.38 -15.48
CA HIS A 23 8.97 4.38 -14.68
C HIS A 23 9.22 4.17 -13.18
N PHE A 24 9.12 2.93 -12.70
CA PHE A 24 9.44 2.59 -11.31
C PHE A 24 10.90 2.92 -10.97
N ASP A 25 11.84 2.54 -11.83
CA ASP A 25 13.25 2.75 -11.59
C ASP A 25 13.58 4.25 -11.52
N ILE A 26 12.98 5.09 -12.37
CA ILE A 26 13.18 6.54 -12.36
C ILE A 26 12.46 7.21 -11.19
N TYR A 27 11.19 6.87 -10.95
CA TYR A 27 10.30 7.66 -10.08
C TYR A 27 9.95 6.99 -8.75
N GLY A 28 10.18 5.70 -8.60
CA GLY A 28 9.95 4.91 -7.38
C GLY A 28 8.52 4.37 -7.23
N PHE A 29 7.68 4.54 -8.24
CA PHE A 29 6.29 4.07 -8.25
C PHE A 29 5.79 3.79 -9.66
N VAL A 30 4.64 3.10 -9.75
CA VAL A 30 3.82 2.93 -10.97
C VAL A 30 2.35 2.95 -10.57
N ILE A 31 1.51 3.58 -11.40
CA ILE A 31 0.04 3.46 -11.28
C ILE A 31 -0.44 2.39 -12.25
N LEU A 32 -0.98 1.31 -11.71
CA LEU A 32 -1.61 0.23 -12.47
C LEU A 32 -3.10 0.54 -12.62
N ARG A 33 -3.55 0.74 -13.86
CA ARG A 33 -4.93 1.15 -14.13
C ARG A 33 -5.88 -0.05 -14.19
N GLN A 34 -7.05 0.09 -13.57
CA GLN A 34 -8.16 -0.88 -13.63
C GLN A 34 -7.74 -2.33 -13.33
N VAL A 35 -6.94 -2.53 -12.29
CA VAL A 35 -6.45 -3.87 -11.92
C VAL A 35 -7.59 -4.70 -11.33
N LEU A 36 -8.36 -4.07 -10.43
CA LEU A 36 -9.49 -4.65 -9.74
C LEU A 36 -10.75 -4.53 -10.58
N THR A 37 -11.54 -5.60 -10.59
CA THR A 37 -12.87 -5.64 -11.18
C THR A 37 -13.89 -4.90 -10.31
N SER A 38 -15.02 -4.52 -10.90
CA SER A 38 -16.12 -3.90 -10.14
C SER A 38 -16.61 -4.75 -8.96
N ASN A 39 -16.54 -6.09 -9.08
CA ASN A 39 -16.93 -6.97 -7.98
C ASN A 39 -15.90 -6.96 -6.84
N GLU A 40 -14.61 -7.04 -7.16
CA GLU A 40 -13.54 -6.94 -6.16
C GLU A 40 -13.60 -5.60 -5.42
N ILE A 41 -13.75 -4.48 -6.14
CA ILE A 41 -13.91 -3.15 -5.54
C ILE A 41 -15.09 -3.15 -4.56
N LYS A 42 -16.26 -3.66 -4.99
CA LYS A 42 -17.47 -3.70 -4.17
C LYS A 42 -17.27 -4.51 -2.89
N GLU A 43 -16.72 -5.73 -2.98
CA GLU A 43 -16.53 -6.61 -1.84
C GLU A 43 -15.51 -6.06 -0.84
N LEU A 44 -14.39 -5.52 -1.33
CA LEU A 44 -13.38 -4.85 -0.51
C LEU A 44 -14.01 -3.66 0.23
N TYR A 45 -14.65 -2.75 -0.51
CA TYR A 45 -15.28 -1.57 0.05
C TYR A 45 -16.33 -1.92 1.11
N GLN A 46 -17.24 -2.86 0.81
CA GLN A 46 -18.29 -3.26 1.75
C GLN A 46 -17.72 -3.89 3.03
N SER A 47 -16.68 -4.73 2.92
CA SER A 47 -16.05 -5.33 4.10
C SER A 47 -15.42 -4.27 5.02
N LEU A 48 -14.73 -3.27 4.46
CA LEU A 48 -14.11 -2.20 5.22
C LEU A 48 -15.14 -1.25 5.84
N GLN A 49 -16.22 -0.93 5.13
CA GLN A 49 -17.31 -0.11 5.67
C GLN A 49 -18.07 -0.82 6.80
N LEU A 50 -18.23 -2.15 6.71
CA LEU A 50 -18.79 -2.94 7.80
C LEU A 50 -17.88 -2.88 9.05
N ALA A 51 -16.57 -3.09 8.88
CA ALA A 51 -15.60 -2.97 9.96
C ALA A 51 -15.64 -1.58 10.61
N LYS A 52 -15.59 -0.52 9.79
CA LYS A 52 -15.71 0.87 10.24
C LYS A 52 -16.99 1.09 11.06
N SER A 53 -18.14 0.67 10.55
CA SER A 53 -19.43 0.80 11.26
C SER A 53 -19.42 0.08 12.62
N MET A 54 -18.84 -1.12 12.70
CA MET A 54 -18.73 -1.86 13.97
C MET A 54 -17.81 -1.11 14.95
N ILE A 55 -16.66 -0.64 14.50
CA ILE A 55 -15.68 0.10 15.32
C ILE A 55 -16.27 1.44 15.80
N GLU A 56 -16.98 2.17 14.94
CA GLU A 56 -17.65 3.42 15.30
C GLU A 56 -18.75 3.23 16.35
N LYS A 57 -19.36 2.02 16.41
CA LYS A 57 -20.31 1.60 17.46
C LYS A 57 -19.62 1.06 18.73
N GLY A 58 -18.30 1.04 18.77
CA GLY A 58 -17.51 0.62 19.94
C GLY A 58 -17.11 -0.85 19.97
N SER A 59 -17.33 -1.61 18.89
CA SER A 59 -16.84 -2.99 18.81
C SER A 59 -15.31 -3.03 18.69
N LYS A 60 -14.67 -3.96 19.40
CA LYS A 60 -13.28 -4.36 19.15
C LYS A 60 -13.26 -5.53 18.18
N LEU A 61 -12.40 -5.48 17.16
CA LEU A 61 -12.30 -6.50 16.12
C LEU A 61 -10.91 -7.15 16.12
N PRO A 62 -10.45 -7.79 17.21
CA PRO A 62 -9.13 -8.41 17.19
C PRO A 62 -9.02 -9.42 16.03
N PRO A 63 -7.86 -9.50 15.35
CA PRO A 63 -6.59 -8.84 15.69
C PRO A 63 -6.42 -7.44 15.09
N ILE A 64 -7.47 -6.83 14.54
CA ILE A 64 -7.40 -5.49 13.94
C ILE A 64 -7.02 -4.44 15.00
N TYR A 65 -5.92 -3.72 14.75
CA TYR A 65 -5.60 -2.49 15.44
C TYR A 65 -6.22 -1.29 14.72
N THR A 66 -6.58 -0.25 15.48
CA THR A 66 -7.33 0.89 14.94
C THR A 66 -6.77 2.22 15.46
N HIS A 67 -6.60 3.18 14.56
CA HIS A 67 -6.23 4.56 14.90
C HIS A 67 -7.27 5.52 14.33
N ARG A 68 -7.83 6.38 15.19
CA ARG A 68 -8.87 7.36 14.81
C ARG A 68 -8.39 8.77 15.08
N ILE A 69 -8.65 9.66 14.12
CA ILE A 69 -8.45 11.10 14.27
C ILE A 69 -9.81 11.76 14.05
N GLY A 70 -10.37 12.31 15.12
CA GLY A 70 -11.71 12.86 15.13
C GLY A 70 -12.78 11.87 14.60
N LYS A 71 -13.77 12.42 13.88
CA LYS A 71 -14.83 11.66 13.19
C LYS A 71 -14.59 11.52 11.68
N HIS A 72 -13.50 12.07 11.17
CA HIS A 72 -13.23 12.19 9.74
C HIS A 72 -12.19 11.18 9.25
N HIS A 73 -11.48 10.48 10.13
CA HIS A 73 -10.42 9.54 9.77
C HIS A 73 -10.41 8.29 10.65
N ILE A 74 -10.34 7.12 10.01
CA ILE A 74 -10.05 5.84 10.65
C ILE A 74 -9.01 5.08 9.82
N LEU A 75 -7.99 4.58 10.51
CA LEU A 75 -7.05 3.58 10.02
C LEU A 75 -7.33 2.26 10.75
N MET A 76 -7.34 1.16 9.99
CA MET A 76 -7.49 -0.21 10.49
C MET A 76 -6.37 -1.06 9.91
N GLY A 77 -5.66 -1.84 10.72
CA GLY A 77 -4.61 -2.73 10.21
C GLY A 77 -4.75 -4.17 10.66
N ASN A 78 -3.88 -5.06 10.17
CA ASN A 78 -3.95 -6.51 10.34
C ASN A 78 -5.30 -7.12 9.88
N LEU A 79 -5.60 -6.91 8.60
CA LEU A 79 -6.93 -7.07 8.02
C LEU A 79 -7.20 -8.45 7.40
N VAL A 80 -6.17 -9.24 7.10
CA VAL A 80 -6.30 -10.48 6.31
C VAL A 80 -7.13 -11.56 7.00
N GLN A 81 -7.27 -11.49 8.32
CA GLN A 81 -8.08 -12.45 9.10
C GLN A 81 -9.55 -12.04 9.21
N TYR A 82 -9.88 -10.80 8.85
CA TYR A 82 -11.22 -10.25 9.06
C TYR A 82 -12.21 -10.65 7.96
N HIS A 83 -11.80 -10.59 6.70
CA HIS A 83 -12.68 -10.87 5.58
C HIS A 83 -11.93 -11.48 4.40
N ARG A 84 -12.60 -12.39 3.66
CA ARG A 84 -12.01 -13.13 2.53
C ARG A 84 -11.42 -12.20 1.47
N SER A 85 -12.17 -11.17 1.08
CA SER A 85 -11.73 -10.22 0.05
C SER A 85 -10.43 -9.50 0.43
N LEU A 86 -10.21 -9.21 1.72
CA LEU A 86 -8.99 -8.54 2.20
C LEU A 86 -7.78 -9.46 2.12
N LEU A 87 -7.96 -10.75 2.42
CA LEU A 87 -6.94 -11.77 2.19
C LEU A 87 -6.66 -11.93 0.68
N GLU A 88 -7.70 -12.04 -0.15
CA GLU A 88 -7.57 -12.18 -1.60
C GLU A 88 -6.85 -10.99 -2.25
N TYR A 89 -7.07 -9.77 -1.76
CA TYR A 89 -6.28 -8.60 -2.17
C TYR A 89 -4.81 -8.72 -1.76
N ALA A 90 -4.54 -9.10 -0.51
CA ALA A 90 -3.17 -9.24 0.01
C ALA A 90 -2.35 -10.31 -0.74
N VAL A 91 -3.00 -11.26 -1.41
CA VAL A 91 -2.34 -12.30 -2.24
C VAL A 91 -2.77 -12.23 -3.71
N HIS A 92 -3.19 -11.06 -4.18
CA HIS A 92 -3.81 -10.92 -5.49
C HIS A 92 -2.88 -11.39 -6.63
N PRO A 93 -3.34 -12.31 -7.51
CA PRO A 93 -2.48 -13.03 -8.46
C PRO A 93 -1.85 -12.12 -9.53
N LYS A 94 -2.45 -10.95 -9.82
CA LYS A 94 -1.85 -9.96 -10.72
C LYS A 94 -0.84 -9.03 -10.03
N LEU A 95 -0.84 -8.93 -8.70
CA LEU A 95 -0.02 -7.97 -7.96
C LEU A 95 1.25 -8.61 -7.41
N ILE A 96 1.16 -9.81 -6.83
CA ILE A 96 2.32 -10.49 -6.23
C ILE A 96 3.50 -10.60 -7.23
N PRO A 97 3.33 -11.04 -8.50
CA PRO A 97 4.46 -11.10 -9.42
C PRO A 97 5.13 -9.74 -9.70
N LEU A 98 4.36 -8.64 -9.66
CA LEU A 98 4.89 -7.28 -9.88
C LEU A 98 5.68 -6.81 -8.66
N VAL A 99 5.20 -7.13 -7.46
CA VAL A 99 5.91 -6.88 -6.21
C VAL A 99 7.22 -7.68 -6.18
N GLU A 100 7.17 -8.97 -6.53
CA GLU A 100 8.35 -9.85 -6.59
C GLU A 100 9.39 -9.36 -7.63
N ASP A 101 8.98 -8.76 -8.76
CA ASP A 101 9.91 -8.17 -9.74
C ASP A 101 10.63 -6.91 -9.19
N ILE A 102 9.94 -6.09 -8.39
CA ILE A 102 10.54 -4.92 -7.73
C ILE A 102 11.45 -5.37 -6.58
N VAL A 103 10.98 -6.27 -5.73
CA VAL A 103 11.76 -6.78 -4.58
C VAL A 103 12.95 -7.62 -5.03
N GLY A 104 12.84 -8.29 -6.19
CA GLY A 104 13.90 -9.14 -6.77
C GLY A 104 13.87 -10.59 -6.28
N GLY A 105 12.75 -11.06 -5.74
CA GLY A 105 12.57 -12.43 -5.23
C GLY A 105 11.20 -12.64 -4.60
N GLU A 106 10.98 -13.82 -4.04
CA GLU A 106 9.74 -14.15 -3.32
C GLU A 106 9.48 -13.19 -2.15
N VAL A 107 8.22 -12.93 -1.84
CA VAL A 107 7.85 -11.97 -0.79
C VAL A 107 6.94 -12.57 0.27
N ARG A 108 6.97 -11.95 1.44
CA ARG A 108 5.98 -12.11 2.51
C ARG A 108 5.16 -10.83 2.67
N LEU A 109 3.97 -10.94 3.24
CA LEU A 109 3.10 -9.83 3.60
C LEU A 109 3.63 -9.14 4.86
N GLU A 110 4.19 -7.95 4.78
CA GLU A 110 4.68 -7.21 5.95
C GLU A 110 3.53 -6.65 6.80
N GLU A 111 2.53 -6.07 6.13
CA GLU A 111 1.41 -5.40 6.78
C GLU A 111 0.20 -5.27 5.85
N THR A 112 -0.97 -5.05 6.45
CA THR A 112 -2.15 -4.56 5.74
C THR A 112 -2.77 -3.42 6.53
N GLU A 113 -3.17 -2.38 5.83
CA GLU A 113 -3.85 -1.22 6.40
C GLU A 113 -4.97 -0.75 5.48
N ALA A 114 -6.05 -0.27 6.05
CA ALA A 114 -7.09 0.45 5.33
C ALA A 114 -7.29 1.81 5.96
N ILE A 115 -7.37 2.83 5.11
CA ILE A 115 -7.65 4.20 5.54
C ILE A 115 -8.97 4.63 4.92
N ILE A 116 -9.92 4.96 5.79
CA ILE A 116 -11.19 5.58 5.40
C ILE A 116 -11.20 6.97 5.99
N ASN A 117 -11.19 7.98 5.13
CA ASN A 117 -11.18 9.34 5.56
C ASN A 117 -11.96 10.27 4.63
N ARG A 118 -12.38 11.40 5.18
CA ARG A 118 -13.08 12.48 4.50
C ARG A 118 -12.48 13.81 4.94
N ARG A 119 -12.93 14.89 4.31
CA ARG A 119 -12.56 16.24 4.73
C ARG A 119 -12.79 16.41 6.23
N ASP A 120 -11.77 16.91 6.91
CA ASP A 120 -11.86 17.26 8.31
C ASP A 120 -12.70 18.55 8.46
N PRO A 121 -13.87 18.51 9.13
CA PRO A 121 -14.72 19.67 9.27
C PRO A 121 -14.09 20.78 10.13
N GLU A 122 -13.10 20.45 10.96
CA GLU A 122 -12.40 21.40 11.83
C GLU A 122 -11.11 21.93 11.19
N ASN A 123 -10.71 21.36 10.05
CA ASN A 123 -9.51 21.77 9.36
C ASN A 123 -9.74 23.10 8.63
N ASN A 124 -9.41 24.18 9.34
CA ASN A 124 -9.26 25.51 8.78
C ASN A 124 -7.94 25.58 8.01
N LEU A 125 -7.85 24.83 6.90
CA LEU A 125 -6.77 25.00 5.94
C LEU A 125 -6.66 26.51 5.63
N PRO A 126 -5.48 27.14 5.79
CA PRO A 126 -5.33 28.56 5.56
C PRO A 126 -5.97 28.95 4.22
N LYS A 127 -6.81 29.99 4.20
CA LYS A 127 -7.42 30.54 2.96
C LYS A 127 -6.36 30.92 1.91
N VAL A 128 -5.09 31.01 2.31
CA VAL A 128 -3.91 31.39 1.51
C VAL A 128 -3.00 30.18 1.24
N ASN A 129 -3.56 29.00 0.97
CA ASN A 129 -2.76 27.90 0.41
C ASN A 129 -2.85 27.95 -1.13
N SER A 130 -2.04 28.82 -1.74
CA SER A 130 -1.84 28.93 -3.20
C SER A 130 -1.18 27.69 -3.82
N HIS A 131 -0.86 26.69 -3.00
CA HIS A 131 -0.19 25.45 -3.34
C HIS A 131 -1.17 24.47 -4.03
N ARG A 132 -0.75 23.95 -5.18
CA ARG A 132 -1.43 22.92 -5.98
C ARG A 132 -1.77 21.69 -5.13
N TYR A 133 -0.84 21.30 -4.26
CA TYR A 133 -0.93 20.11 -3.40
C TYR A 133 -0.92 20.51 -1.92
N GLN A 134 -1.53 19.70 -1.05
CA GLN A 134 -1.55 19.94 0.40
C GLN A 134 -1.16 18.68 1.18
N PRO A 135 0.09 18.20 1.02
CA PRO A 135 0.61 17.09 1.79
C PRO A 135 0.70 17.47 3.28
N ILE A 136 0.31 16.55 4.17
CA ILE A 136 0.21 16.86 5.62
C ILE A 136 1.20 16.09 6.50
N ALA A 137 1.80 15.02 6.00
CA ALA A 137 2.72 14.17 6.77
C ALA A 137 3.62 13.38 5.82
N PHE A 138 4.70 13.98 5.33
CA PHE A 138 5.68 13.25 4.54
C PHE A 138 6.43 12.25 5.41
N HIS A 139 6.65 11.05 4.89
CA HIS A 139 7.38 9.97 5.53
C HIS A 139 7.85 8.95 4.49
N ARG A 140 8.63 7.96 4.95
CA ARG A 140 9.01 6.75 4.21
C ARG A 140 9.26 5.60 5.19
N GLY A 141 8.99 4.37 4.78
CA GLY A 141 9.19 3.17 5.61
C GLY A 141 10.64 2.65 5.62
N THR A 142 11.45 3.00 4.61
CA THR A 142 12.87 2.64 4.56
C THR A 142 13.70 3.68 3.82
N LYS A 143 15.02 3.49 3.71
CA LYS A 143 15.95 4.45 3.09
C LYS A 143 16.84 3.76 2.07
N HIS A 144 17.28 4.54 1.07
CA HIS A 144 18.31 4.07 0.14
C HIS A 144 19.55 3.58 0.90
N GLY A 145 20.17 2.50 0.40
CA GLY A 145 21.30 1.81 1.03
C GLY A 145 20.89 0.67 1.96
N TRP A 146 19.86 0.84 2.78
CA TRP A 146 19.35 -0.23 3.68
C TRP A 146 18.16 -0.98 3.09
N GLY A 147 17.21 -0.24 2.50
CA GLY A 147 15.98 -0.77 1.93
C GLY A 147 16.03 -0.98 0.43
N THR A 148 17.21 -0.89 -0.19
CA THR A 148 17.36 -0.94 -1.64
C THR A 148 18.69 -1.57 -2.02
N TYR A 149 18.76 -2.25 -3.16
CA TYR A 149 19.99 -2.81 -3.69
C TYR A 149 19.98 -2.80 -5.22
N ILE A 150 21.15 -3.02 -5.83
CA ILE A 150 21.30 -3.16 -7.28
C ILE A 150 21.79 -4.57 -7.55
N GLU A 151 21.14 -5.24 -8.49
CA GLU A 151 21.49 -6.58 -8.93
C GLU A 151 20.97 -6.77 -10.35
N GLN A 152 21.74 -7.45 -11.22
CA GLN A 152 21.38 -7.64 -12.63
C GLN A 152 20.88 -6.37 -13.36
N ASP A 153 21.64 -5.28 -13.23
CA ASP A 153 21.34 -3.97 -13.84
C ASP A 153 19.96 -3.37 -13.45
N LYS A 154 19.34 -3.92 -12.40
CA LYS A 154 18.04 -3.51 -11.89
C LYS A 154 18.18 -2.90 -10.50
N PHE A 155 17.40 -1.86 -10.25
CA PHE A 155 17.26 -1.30 -8.91
C PHE A 155 16.10 -1.99 -8.19
N HIS A 156 16.38 -2.55 -7.02
CA HIS A 156 15.43 -3.30 -6.22
C HIS A 156 15.13 -2.59 -4.90
N CYS A 157 13.88 -2.70 -4.45
CA CYS A 157 13.42 -2.12 -3.19
C CYS A 157 12.92 -3.25 -2.29
N VAL A 158 13.44 -3.33 -1.07
CA VAL A 158 13.17 -4.41 -0.13
C VAL A 158 11.77 -4.30 0.47
N PHE A 159 11.22 -3.09 0.61
CA PHE A 159 9.87 -2.90 1.13
C PHE A 159 9.03 -2.18 0.08
N VAL A 160 7.97 -2.84 -0.39
CA VAL A 160 7.11 -2.39 -1.49
C VAL A 160 5.65 -2.48 -1.06
N LYS A 161 4.84 -1.48 -1.42
CA LYS A 161 3.41 -1.43 -1.12
C LYS A 161 2.56 -1.42 -2.38
N THR A 162 1.42 -2.09 -2.27
CA THR A 162 0.28 -1.92 -3.16
C THR A 162 -0.80 -1.15 -2.42
N LEU A 163 -1.24 -0.03 -2.97
CA LEU A 163 -2.32 0.80 -2.44
C LEU A 163 -3.46 0.84 -3.46
N ALA A 164 -4.55 0.16 -3.14
CA ALA A 164 -5.78 0.18 -3.92
C ALA A 164 -6.60 1.41 -3.58
N TYR A 165 -7.03 2.13 -4.62
CA TYR A 165 -8.09 3.12 -4.50
C TYR A 165 -9.44 2.42 -4.66
N LEU A 166 -10.27 2.45 -3.61
CA LEU A 166 -11.60 1.81 -3.61
C LEU A 166 -12.74 2.82 -3.87
N THR A 167 -12.39 4.10 -3.95
CA THR A 167 -13.22 5.22 -4.40
C THR A 167 -12.46 5.98 -5.47
N ASP A 168 -13.16 6.73 -6.31
CA ASP A 168 -12.50 7.69 -7.20
C ASP A 168 -11.78 8.76 -6.37
N VAL A 169 -10.59 9.16 -6.81
CA VAL A 169 -9.74 10.16 -6.18
C VAL A 169 -9.26 11.13 -7.22
N GLY A 170 -9.91 12.29 -7.30
CA GLY A 170 -9.45 13.44 -8.02
C GLY A 170 -8.51 14.32 -7.20
N ARG A 171 -8.18 15.48 -7.78
CA ARG A 171 -7.28 16.48 -7.21
C ARG A 171 -7.63 16.91 -5.77
N ASP A 172 -8.92 17.01 -5.45
CA ASP A 172 -9.41 17.49 -4.16
C ASP A 172 -9.79 16.37 -3.17
N ASP A 173 -9.68 15.11 -3.60
CA ASP A 173 -10.06 13.94 -2.81
C ASP A 173 -8.90 13.37 -1.99
N GLY A 174 -7.81 14.14 -1.88
CA GLY A 174 -6.67 13.83 -1.03
C GLY A 174 -5.84 12.64 -1.52
N GLY A 175 -5.49 12.56 -2.81
CA GLY A 175 -4.62 11.49 -3.32
C GLY A 175 -3.27 11.41 -2.61
N THR A 176 -2.62 10.25 -2.70
CA THR A 176 -1.24 10.07 -2.17
C THR A 176 -0.31 11.03 -2.90
N THR A 177 0.44 11.85 -2.17
CA THR A 177 1.48 12.72 -2.74
C THR A 177 2.83 12.06 -2.60
N LEU A 178 3.61 12.08 -3.67
CA LEU A 178 4.92 11.47 -3.79
C LEU A 178 5.95 12.57 -4.09
N ILE A 179 7.20 12.34 -3.69
CA ILE A 179 8.36 13.07 -4.20
C ILE A 179 9.08 12.12 -5.17
N PRO A 180 8.78 12.16 -6.49
CA PRO A 180 9.30 11.18 -7.43
C PRO A 180 10.83 11.13 -7.45
N GLY A 181 11.40 9.92 -7.47
CA GLY A 181 12.84 9.70 -7.48
C GLY A 181 13.51 9.74 -6.10
N SER A 182 12.80 10.12 -5.04
CA SER A 182 13.34 10.19 -3.68
C SER A 182 13.76 8.84 -3.09
N HIS A 183 13.30 7.72 -3.68
CA HIS A 183 13.64 6.35 -3.29
C HIS A 183 15.13 5.99 -3.48
N ARG A 184 15.86 6.79 -4.26
CA ARG A 184 17.30 6.65 -4.52
C ARG A 184 18.16 7.69 -3.81
N LEU A 185 17.55 8.70 -3.19
CA LEU A 185 18.30 9.81 -2.60
C LEU A 185 18.95 9.41 -1.28
N THR A 186 20.17 9.91 -1.07
CA THR A 186 20.92 9.80 0.19
C THR A 186 20.70 10.99 1.11
N TRP A 187 19.93 11.99 0.69
CA TRP A 187 19.62 13.18 1.47
C TRP A 187 18.79 12.86 2.71
N SER A 188 18.89 13.70 3.73
CA SER A 188 17.99 13.62 4.88
C SER A 188 16.54 13.82 4.42
N GLU A 189 15.60 13.17 5.10
CA GLU A 189 14.17 13.27 4.73
C GLU A 189 13.68 14.71 4.80
N LYS A 190 14.08 15.39 5.87
CA LYS A 190 13.74 16.78 6.13
C LYS A 190 14.19 17.67 4.97
N ASP A 191 15.44 17.55 4.53
CA ASP A 191 15.98 18.42 3.47
C ASP A 191 15.30 18.16 2.12
N VAL A 192 14.98 16.90 1.80
CA VAL A 192 14.22 16.57 0.57
C VAL A 192 12.81 17.15 0.63
N VAL A 193 12.13 17.01 1.77
CA VAL A 193 10.77 17.53 1.96
C VAL A 193 10.75 19.05 1.89
N GLU A 194 11.70 19.73 2.55
CA GLU A 194 11.82 21.19 2.50
C GLU A 194 12.05 21.69 1.07
N ALA A 195 12.95 21.04 0.32
CA ALA A 195 13.19 21.37 -1.08
C ALA A 195 11.95 21.12 -1.96
N ALA A 196 11.25 20.00 -1.77
CA ALA A 196 10.07 19.65 -2.54
C ALA A 196 8.86 20.54 -2.23
N LEU A 197 8.73 21.03 -1.00
CA LEU A 197 7.71 22.02 -0.62
C LEU A 197 8.02 23.42 -1.16
N ALA A 198 9.29 23.73 -1.43
CA ALA A 198 9.69 24.99 -2.05
C ALA A 198 9.44 25.06 -3.57
N ASP A 199 9.34 23.91 -4.25
CA ASP A 199 8.97 23.80 -5.67
C ASP A 199 8.00 22.65 -5.91
N GLU A 200 6.71 22.97 -6.04
CA GLU A 200 5.65 21.99 -6.23
C GLU A 200 5.77 21.13 -7.49
N ASN A 201 6.62 21.51 -8.46
CA ASN A 201 6.87 20.66 -9.62
C ASN A 201 7.64 19.38 -9.24
N LEU A 202 8.25 19.34 -8.05
CA LEU A 202 8.88 18.16 -7.47
C LEU A 202 7.87 17.23 -6.78
N LEU A 203 6.61 17.64 -6.68
CA LEU A 203 5.55 16.86 -6.07
C LEU A 203 4.65 16.25 -7.14
N TYR A 204 4.18 15.03 -6.86
CA TYR A 204 3.19 14.35 -7.68
C TYR A 204 2.07 13.82 -6.79
N GLN A 205 0.86 14.35 -6.95
CA GLN A 205 -0.32 13.76 -6.33
C GLN A 205 -0.99 12.78 -7.29
N VAL A 206 -1.27 11.59 -6.78
CA VAL A 206 -1.97 10.55 -7.52
C VAL A 206 -3.44 10.93 -7.69
N GLU A 207 -3.91 10.91 -8.94
CA GLU A 207 -5.32 10.87 -9.30
C GLU A 207 -5.66 9.48 -9.86
N ALA A 208 -6.71 8.87 -9.30
CA ALA A 208 -7.02 7.46 -9.50
C ALA A 208 -8.53 7.24 -9.61
N ARG A 209 -8.91 6.23 -10.40
CA ARG A 209 -10.27 5.68 -10.36
C ARG A 209 -10.33 4.52 -9.38
N ALA A 210 -11.52 4.22 -8.88
CA ALA A 210 -11.74 3.00 -8.11
C ALA A 210 -11.25 1.77 -8.91
N GLY A 211 -10.41 0.96 -8.28
CA GLY A 211 -9.75 -0.21 -8.87
C GLY A 211 -8.35 0.03 -9.46
N ASP A 212 -7.89 1.28 -9.50
CA ASP A 212 -6.48 1.58 -9.77
C ASP A 212 -5.62 1.23 -8.54
N ILE A 213 -4.39 0.79 -8.79
CA ILE A 213 -3.40 0.45 -7.75
C ILE A 213 -2.18 1.35 -7.90
N LEU A 214 -1.77 2.02 -6.82
CA LEU A 214 -0.44 2.59 -6.69
C LEU A 214 0.51 1.51 -6.17
N LEU A 215 1.50 1.14 -6.97
CA LEU A 215 2.59 0.23 -6.60
C LEU A 215 3.86 1.07 -6.40
N PHE A 216 4.40 1.10 -5.18
CA PHE A 216 5.50 2.01 -4.83
C PHE A 216 6.47 1.43 -3.81
N ALA A 217 7.71 1.94 -3.82
CA ALA A 217 8.73 1.59 -2.83
C ALA A 217 8.52 2.36 -1.53
N GLU A 218 8.71 1.71 -0.39
CA GLU A 218 8.71 2.39 0.92
C GLU A 218 9.99 3.21 1.17
N SER A 219 10.97 3.19 0.27
CA SER A 219 12.06 4.18 0.26
C SER A 219 11.65 5.51 -0.36
N LEU A 220 10.55 5.55 -1.12
CA LEU A 220 9.99 6.75 -1.72
C LEU A 220 9.34 7.62 -0.63
N ILE A 221 9.73 8.89 -0.57
CA ILE A 221 9.08 9.84 0.33
C ILE A 221 7.69 10.15 -0.20
N HIS A 222 6.70 9.92 0.65
CA HIS A 222 5.29 10.06 0.31
C HIS A 222 4.49 10.63 1.48
N SER A 223 3.29 11.09 1.17
CA SER A 223 2.36 11.69 2.13
C SER A 223 0.91 11.43 1.72
N THR A 224 0.00 11.60 2.67
CA THR A 224 -1.40 11.85 2.32
C THR A 224 -1.63 13.33 2.05
N THR A 225 -2.48 13.64 1.08
CA THR A 225 -2.97 15.02 0.86
C THR A 225 -4.24 15.27 1.66
N ALA A 226 -4.42 16.51 2.13
CA ALA A 226 -5.67 16.98 2.72
C ALA A 226 -6.85 16.85 1.73
N ILE A 227 -7.97 16.29 2.20
CA ILE A 227 -9.21 16.20 1.42
C ILE A 227 -9.94 17.54 1.49
N ARG A 228 -10.23 18.13 0.32
CA ARG A 228 -10.94 19.41 0.17
C ARG A 228 -12.37 19.23 -0.36
N SER A 229 -12.67 18.10 -0.99
CA SER A 229 -14.01 17.74 -1.44
C SER A 229 -14.88 17.25 -0.26
N GLU A 230 -16.15 16.97 -0.55
CA GLU A 230 -17.08 16.33 0.41
C GLU A 230 -17.10 14.79 0.25
N ASN A 231 -16.22 14.23 -0.57
CA ASN A 231 -16.16 12.80 -0.82
C ASN A 231 -15.44 12.06 0.33
N GLU A 232 -15.84 10.82 0.57
CA GLU A 232 -15.06 9.89 1.39
C GLU A 232 -14.06 9.16 0.50
N ARG A 233 -12.80 9.13 0.93
CA ARG A 233 -11.72 8.36 0.33
C ARG A 233 -11.56 7.06 1.10
N THR A 234 -11.62 5.93 0.40
CA THR A 234 -11.30 4.61 0.94
C THR A 234 -10.12 4.03 0.17
N ILE A 235 -9.04 3.70 0.89
CA ILE A 235 -7.88 3.02 0.33
C ILE A 235 -7.53 1.76 1.14
N LEU A 236 -6.96 0.76 0.47
CA LEU A 236 -6.46 -0.48 1.06
C LEU A 236 -5.00 -0.69 0.67
N VAL A 237 -4.15 -0.93 1.65
CA VAL A 237 -2.71 -1.08 1.53
C VAL A 237 -2.33 -2.51 1.91
N ALA A 238 -1.47 -3.11 1.11
CA ALA A 238 -0.72 -4.31 1.47
C ALA A 238 0.77 -4.05 1.21
N GLY A 239 1.58 -4.22 2.26
CA GLY A 239 3.03 -4.07 2.22
C GLY A 239 3.73 -5.42 2.18
N TYR A 240 4.88 -5.47 1.50
CA TYR A 240 5.60 -6.71 1.27
C TYR A 240 7.11 -6.54 1.41
N THR A 241 7.73 -7.55 2.01
CA THR A 241 9.17 -7.64 2.24
C THR A 241 9.69 -9.03 1.83
N PRO A 242 11.00 -9.23 1.62
CA PRO A 242 11.55 -10.57 1.44
C PRO A 242 11.20 -11.49 2.62
N THR A 243 11.10 -12.78 2.35
CA THR A 243 10.63 -13.80 3.32
C THR A 243 11.49 -13.90 4.58
N MET A 244 12.75 -13.43 4.54
CA MET A 244 13.65 -13.38 5.70
C MET A 244 13.32 -12.26 6.71
N PHE A 245 12.45 -11.31 6.35
CA PHE A 245 12.01 -10.24 7.25
C PHE A 245 10.86 -10.72 8.15
N GLN A 246 10.75 -10.09 9.31
CA GLN A 246 9.62 -10.27 10.23
C GLN A 246 8.63 -9.14 10.01
N PRO A 247 7.31 -9.40 10.15
CA PRO A 247 6.32 -8.36 9.99
C PRO A 247 6.47 -7.33 11.12
N TRP A 248 6.04 -6.10 10.88
CA TRP A 248 5.98 -5.09 11.93
C TRP A 248 5.14 -5.58 13.13
N PRO A 249 5.55 -5.25 14.37
CA PRO A 249 4.81 -5.64 15.57
C PRO A 249 3.33 -5.24 15.48
N GLY A 250 2.43 -6.19 15.74
CA GLY A 250 0.98 -6.02 15.60
C GLY A 250 0.39 -6.48 14.27
N ASN A 251 1.24 -6.80 13.28
CA ASN A 251 0.82 -7.39 11.99
C ASN A 251 1.02 -8.91 11.94
N GLU A 252 1.34 -9.55 13.06
CA GLU A 252 1.41 -11.01 13.13
C GLU A 252 0.04 -11.63 12.80
N VAL A 253 0.07 -12.68 11.98
CA VAL A 253 -1.11 -13.46 11.61
C VAL A 253 -1.16 -14.72 12.46
N ASP A 254 -2.36 -15.08 12.93
CA ASP A 254 -2.54 -16.24 13.79
C ASP A 254 -2.01 -17.53 13.10
N PRO A 255 -1.14 -18.32 13.76
CA PRO A 255 -0.64 -19.57 13.21
C PRO A 255 -1.72 -20.58 12.81
N GLU A 256 -2.83 -20.66 13.57
CA GLU A 256 -3.96 -21.53 13.23
C GLU A 256 -4.68 -21.04 11.97
N PHE A 257 -4.81 -19.71 11.82
CA PHE A 257 -5.33 -19.12 10.60
C PHE A 257 -4.44 -19.47 9.40
N ILE A 258 -3.12 -19.29 9.52
CA ILE A 258 -2.14 -19.64 8.47
C ILE A 258 -2.28 -21.12 8.09
N ALA A 259 -2.33 -22.03 9.06
CA ALA A 259 -2.46 -23.46 8.80
C ALA A 259 -3.77 -23.83 8.08
N SER A 260 -4.81 -22.99 8.19
CA SER A 260 -6.08 -23.17 7.50
C SER A 260 -6.08 -22.69 6.04
N LEU A 261 -5.06 -21.93 5.63
CA LEU A 261 -4.95 -21.38 4.27
C LEU A 261 -4.48 -22.43 3.26
N PRO A 262 -4.79 -22.27 1.97
CA PRO A 262 -4.19 -23.08 0.92
C PRO A 262 -2.66 -23.02 0.92
N PRO A 263 -1.95 -24.14 0.68
CA PRO A 263 -0.49 -24.20 0.74
C PRO A 263 0.23 -23.17 -0.12
N GLU A 264 -0.36 -22.75 -1.24
CA GLU A 264 0.22 -21.78 -2.18
C GLU A 264 0.30 -20.34 -1.66
N ILE A 265 -0.53 -19.96 -0.69
CA ILE A 265 -0.50 -18.62 -0.07
C ILE A 265 0.13 -18.60 1.31
N GLN A 266 0.26 -19.77 1.96
CA GLN A 266 0.85 -19.87 3.29
C GLN A 266 2.23 -19.19 3.36
N PRO A 267 3.17 -19.38 2.40
CA PRO A 267 4.47 -18.71 2.47
C PRO A 267 4.39 -17.19 2.38
N ILE A 268 3.46 -16.65 1.58
CA ILE A 268 3.27 -15.20 1.46
C ILE A 268 2.77 -14.63 2.80
N ILE A 269 1.83 -15.30 3.46
CA ILE A 269 1.24 -14.79 4.71
C ILE A 269 2.18 -15.00 5.90
N SER A 270 2.88 -16.14 5.96
CA SER A 270 3.71 -16.52 7.12
C SER A 270 5.17 -16.07 7.01
N GLY A 271 5.70 -15.89 5.80
CA GLY A 271 7.13 -15.74 5.57
C GLY A 271 7.92 -17.05 5.73
N SER A 272 7.28 -18.21 5.68
CA SER A 272 7.93 -19.51 5.96
C SER A 272 9.05 -19.90 4.99
N SER A 273 9.12 -19.29 3.79
CA SER A 273 10.23 -19.46 2.85
C SER A 273 11.51 -18.66 3.25
N SER A 274 11.65 -18.22 4.49
CA SER A 274 12.70 -17.30 4.96
C SER A 274 14.13 -17.76 4.66
N TRP A 275 14.52 -18.96 5.11
CA TRP A 275 15.87 -19.51 4.91
C TRP A 275 16.16 -19.95 3.47
N HIS A 276 15.12 -20.11 2.66
CA HIS A 276 15.22 -20.56 1.28
C HIS A 276 14.81 -19.44 0.32
N TRP A 277 15.00 -18.18 0.70
CA TRP A 277 14.54 -17.04 -0.09
C TRP A 277 15.04 -17.14 -1.54
N GLN A 278 14.10 -17.32 -2.46
CA GLN A 278 14.40 -17.47 -3.87
C GLN A 278 14.44 -16.10 -4.54
N ARG A 279 15.63 -15.70 -4.96
CA ARG A 279 15.81 -14.57 -5.87
C ARG A 279 15.28 -14.95 -7.24
N ASN A 280 14.79 -13.97 -7.98
CA ASN A 280 14.18 -14.21 -9.30
C ASN A 280 15.21 -14.45 -10.43
N TYR A 281 16.44 -14.78 -10.07
CA TYR A 281 17.58 -14.92 -10.95
C TYR A 281 18.62 -15.90 -10.43
#